data_AF-A0AAV4CSX5-F1
#
_entry.id   AF-A0AAV4CSX5-F1
#
_cell.length_a   1.000
_cell.length_b   1.000
_cell.length_c   1.000
_cell.angle_alpha   90.00
_cell.angle_beta   90.00
_cell.angle_gamma   90.00
#
_symmetry.space_group_name_H-M   'P 1'
#
loop_
_entity.id
_entity.type
_entity.pdbx_description
1 polymer ?
#
loop_
_entity_poly.entity_id
_entity_poly.type
_entity_poly.pdbx_seq_one_letter_code
_entity_poly.pdbx_strand_id
1 'polypeptide(L)'
;MNGDIIIDKERILERWAEYIRELFKDDRKDHNIMKNNFAGPPIMKEEVETAIKKMKHGKATGPDNISVELIEALEDLSARTAQAKINFQKMKTILKNKHISIKMRKRALQCYIEPVLMYGCEAWTISKQIQNKLEATEMWFLRRMLRIPWTAKKTNERVLNEANKRRSLVRTIRKRQATFLGHVMRRGKLEHLVTTGKLAGKRSRRRQRKKIMDGLATWLGPGKVSDILAAIKDRDLWRDMIANAYKQGT
;
A
#
# COMPACT_ATOMS: atom_id res chain seq x y z
N MET A 1 47.08 40.21 27.27
CA MET A 1 47.81 38.95 27.41
C MET A 1 49.24 39.20 26.97
N ASN A 2 50.19 39.11 27.90
CA ASN A 2 51.61 39.26 27.59
C ASN A 2 52.04 38.04 26.77
N GLY A 3 52.59 38.26 25.58
CA GLY A 3 52.81 37.27 24.52
C GLY A 3 53.98 36.31 24.77
N ASP A 4 54.11 35.78 25.99
CA ASP A 4 55.17 34.84 26.34
C ASP A 4 54.85 33.42 25.83
N ILE A 5 55.80 32.80 25.14
CA ILE A 5 55.65 31.46 24.55
C ILE A 5 55.80 30.41 25.65
N ILE A 6 54.75 29.65 25.92
CA ILE A 6 54.75 28.54 26.88
C ILE A 6 55.17 27.26 26.15
N ILE A 7 56.32 26.70 26.53
CA ILE A 7 56.89 25.47 25.93
C ILE A 7 56.70 24.25 26.84
N ASP A 8 56.53 24.48 28.14
CA ASP A 8 56.38 23.42 29.13
C ASP A 8 55.01 22.74 29.05
N LYS A 9 54.99 21.41 29.03
CA LYS A 9 53.81 20.58 28.72
C LYS A 9 52.73 20.72 29.80
N GLU A 10 53.12 20.83 31.06
CA GLU A 10 52.17 21.01 32.18
C GLU A 10 51.45 22.36 32.06
N ARG A 11 52.21 23.43 31.78
CA ARG A 11 51.65 24.78 31.58
C ARG A 11 50.79 24.89 30.32
N ILE A 12 51.14 24.16 29.26
CA ILE A 12 50.29 24.07 28.06
C ILE A 12 48.96 23.44 28.42
N LEU A 13 48.94 22.33 29.17
CA LEU A 13 47.71 21.67 29.60
C LEU A 13 46.85 22.57 30.49
N GLU A 14 47.46 23.29 31.43
CA GLU A 14 46.75 24.27 32.26
C GLU A 14 46.11 25.37 31.41
N ARG A 15 46.87 25.91 30.44
CA ARG A 15 46.36 26.95 29.54
C ARG A 15 45.22 26.45 28.65
N TRP A 16 45.33 25.22 28.14
CA TRP A 16 44.24 24.57 27.40
C TRP A 16 43.01 24.32 28.27
N ALA A 17 43.20 23.91 29.53
CA ALA A 17 42.11 23.67 30.46
C ALA A 17 41.38 24.98 30.82
N GLU A 18 42.11 26.09 31.00
CA GLU A 18 41.52 27.42 31.18
C GLU A 18 40.77 27.88 29.93
N TYR A 19 41.38 27.75 28.76
CA TYR A 19 40.75 28.15 27.50
C TYR A 19 39.44 27.39 27.25
N ILE A 20 39.41 26.07 27.46
CA ILE A 20 38.19 25.27 27.32
C ILE A 20 37.15 25.65 28.38
N ARG A 21 37.57 25.86 29.64
CA ARG A 21 36.65 26.31 30.70
C ARG A 21 36.04 27.66 30.39
N GLU A 22 36.78 28.58 29.78
CA GLU A 22 36.28 29.88 29.36
C GLU A 22 35.38 29.77 28.14
N LEU A 23 35.79 29.00 27.12
CA LEU A 23 35.04 28.80 25.88
C LEU A 23 33.68 28.13 26.10
N PHE A 24 33.59 27.21 27.05
CA PHE A 24 32.37 26.47 27.38
C PHE A 24 31.77 26.89 28.73
N LYS A 25 32.10 28.07 29.24
CA LYS A 25 31.46 28.61 30.43
C LYS A 25 30.00 28.92 30.10
N ASP A 26 29.10 28.11 30.64
CA ASP A 26 27.66 28.23 30.38
C ASP A 26 26.94 28.67 31.66
N ASP A 27 26.60 29.95 31.73
CA ASP A 27 25.90 30.55 32.88
C ASP A 27 24.37 30.34 32.83
N ARG A 28 23.87 29.50 31.91
CA ARG A 28 22.44 29.15 31.84
C ARG A 28 22.10 28.21 33.00
N LYS A 29 20.98 28.49 33.69
CA LYS A 29 20.46 27.58 34.73
C LYS A 29 20.26 26.20 34.12
N ASP A 30 20.88 25.18 34.71
CA ASP A 30 20.60 23.78 34.38
C ASP A 30 19.08 23.58 34.43
N HIS A 31 18.49 23.36 33.26
CA HIS A 31 17.12 22.86 33.23
C HIS A 31 17.20 21.47 33.81
N ASN A 32 16.69 21.32 35.03
CA ASN A 32 16.51 20.04 35.68
C ASN A 32 15.83 19.13 34.65
N ILE A 33 16.61 18.24 34.02
CA ILE A 33 16.04 17.25 33.11
C ILE A 33 15.20 16.42 34.04
N MET A 34 13.90 16.69 34.08
CA MET A 34 12.98 15.81 34.75
C MET A 34 13.34 14.42 34.22
N LYS A 35 13.76 13.52 35.12
CA LYS A 35 13.80 12.09 34.84
C LYS A 35 12.36 11.69 34.58
N ASN A 36 11.85 12.05 33.41
CA ASN A 36 10.53 11.71 32.97
C ASN A 36 10.59 10.21 32.76
N ASN A 37 9.88 9.49 33.62
CA ASN A 37 9.48 8.12 33.38
C ASN A 37 9.13 7.98 31.89
N PHE A 38 9.90 7.20 31.15
CA PHE A 38 9.74 6.99 29.69
C PHE A 38 8.40 6.36 29.28
N ALA A 39 7.46 6.20 30.22
CA ALA A 39 6.10 5.82 29.92
C ALA A 39 5.29 7.06 29.49
N GLY A 40 5.57 7.55 28.29
CA GLY A 40 4.58 8.32 27.54
C GLY A 40 3.32 7.46 27.33
N PRO A 41 2.15 8.07 27.06
CA PRO A 41 0.99 7.30 26.64
C PRO A 41 1.36 6.39 25.46
N PRO A 42 0.83 5.15 25.40
CA PRO A 42 1.13 4.25 24.30
C PRO A 42 0.78 4.94 22.98
N ILE A 43 1.72 4.92 22.03
CA ILE A 43 1.57 5.55 20.72
C ILE A 43 0.25 5.10 20.12
N MET A 44 -0.69 6.04 19.96
CA MET A 44 -2.02 5.72 19.45
C MET A 44 -1.98 5.64 17.93
N LYS A 45 -2.72 4.68 17.37
CA LYS A 45 -2.86 4.55 15.90
C LYS A 45 -3.34 5.85 15.25
N GLU A 46 -4.22 6.58 15.93
CA GLU A 46 -4.77 7.85 15.45
C GLU A 46 -3.69 8.94 15.39
N GLU A 47 -2.80 8.99 16.37
CA GLU A 47 -1.67 9.92 16.41
C GLU A 47 -0.73 9.69 15.22
N VAL A 48 -0.38 8.43 14.95
CA VAL A 48 0.45 8.03 13.80
C VAL A 48 -0.23 8.37 12.47
N GLU A 49 -1.52 8.05 12.31
CA GLU A 49 -2.28 8.40 11.09
C GLU A 49 -2.37 9.92 10.86
N THR A 50 -2.47 10.70 11.94
CA THR A 50 -2.55 12.18 11.86
C THR A 50 -1.19 12.78 11.55
N ALA A 51 -0.12 12.22 12.09
CA ALA A 51 1.26 12.59 11.79
C ALA A 51 1.56 12.35 10.31
N ILE A 52 1.28 11.15 9.78
CA ILE A 52 1.50 10.81 8.36
C ILE A 52 0.79 11.81 7.43
N LYS A 53 -0.48 12.13 7.70
CA LYS A 53 -1.26 13.08 6.89
C LYS A 53 -0.71 14.51 6.87
N LYS A 54 -0.01 14.93 7.93
CA LYS A 54 0.60 16.26 8.02
C LYS A 54 1.97 16.33 7.34
N MET A 55 2.60 15.20 7.02
CA MET A 55 3.95 15.16 6.46
C MET A 55 3.96 15.54 4.96
N LYS A 56 5.00 16.28 4.54
CA LYS A 56 5.19 16.71 3.15
C LYS A 56 5.84 15.60 2.31
N HIS A 57 5.32 15.36 1.11
CA HIS A 57 5.84 14.38 0.17
C HIS A 57 7.13 14.86 -0.52
N GLY A 58 7.90 13.94 -1.13
CA GLY A 58 9.11 14.27 -1.90
C GLY A 58 10.30 14.84 -1.11
N LYS A 59 10.35 14.60 0.21
CA LYS A 59 11.50 14.98 1.06
C LYS A 59 12.56 13.86 1.08
N ALA A 60 13.83 14.26 1.22
CA ALA A 60 14.94 13.32 1.39
C ALA A 60 14.71 12.45 2.63
N THR A 61 15.01 11.17 2.53
CA THR A 61 14.90 10.21 3.61
C THR A 61 16.03 10.39 4.62
N GLY A 62 15.73 10.19 5.91
CA GLY A 62 16.75 10.13 6.96
C GLY A 62 17.65 8.89 6.82
N PRO A 63 18.59 8.67 7.75
CA PRO A 63 19.54 7.54 7.72
C PRO A 63 18.84 6.17 7.62
N ASP A 64 17.60 6.06 8.10
CA ASP A 64 16.78 4.85 8.04
C ASP A 64 16.20 4.56 6.63
N ASN A 65 16.34 5.51 5.70
CA ASN A 65 15.89 5.45 4.31
C ASN A 65 14.37 5.25 4.11
N ILE A 66 13.55 5.63 5.11
CA ILE A 66 12.08 5.51 5.08
C ILE A 66 11.45 6.84 4.68
N SER A 67 10.72 6.89 3.56
CA SER A 67 10.00 8.09 3.11
C SER A 67 8.54 8.11 3.58
N VAL A 68 7.95 9.30 3.65
CA VAL A 68 6.49 9.46 3.88
C VAL A 68 5.69 8.69 2.83
N GLU A 69 6.18 8.67 1.60
CA GLU A 69 5.60 7.87 0.51
C GLU A 69 5.72 6.37 0.77
N LEU A 70 6.79 5.91 1.42
CA LEU A 70 6.97 4.51 1.84
C LEU A 70 6.01 4.16 2.99
N ILE A 71 5.78 5.09 3.92
CA ILE A 71 4.85 4.91 5.05
C ILE A 71 3.39 4.99 4.59
N GLU A 72 3.05 5.90 3.67
CA GLU A 72 1.77 5.87 2.95
C GLU A 72 1.69 4.66 2.03
N ALA A 73 2.80 4.15 1.53
CA ALA A 73 2.85 2.90 0.79
C ALA A 73 2.75 1.64 1.65
N LEU A 74 2.83 1.76 2.98
CA LEU A 74 2.32 0.76 3.90
C LEU A 74 0.79 0.66 3.85
N GLU A 75 0.09 1.56 3.15
CA GLU A 75 -1.09 1.16 2.38
C GLU A 75 -0.63 0.27 1.21
N ASP A 76 -0.31 -0.97 1.55
CA ASP A 76 0.12 -2.16 0.79
C ASP A 76 0.04 -2.10 -0.76
N LEU A 77 -1.04 -1.54 -1.31
CA LEU A 77 -1.23 -1.34 -2.75
C LEU A 77 -0.22 -0.37 -3.39
N SER A 78 0.19 0.71 -2.72
CA SER A 78 1.11 1.70 -3.31
C SER A 78 2.52 1.12 -3.46
N ALA A 79 3.00 0.39 -2.45
CA ALA A 79 4.29 -0.31 -2.51
C ALA A 79 4.29 -1.33 -3.65
N ARG A 80 3.23 -2.14 -3.76
CA ARG A 80 3.05 -3.10 -4.86
C ARG A 80 2.99 -2.43 -6.22
N THR A 81 2.36 -1.26 -6.31
CA THR A 81 2.32 -0.45 -7.54
C THR A 81 3.72 0.01 -7.93
N ALA A 82 4.52 0.50 -6.99
CA ALA A 82 5.90 0.91 -7.24
C ALA A 82 6.75 -0.29 -7.70
N GLN A 83 6.65 -1.43 -7.00
CA GLN A 83 7.38 -2.64 -7.36
C GLN A 83 7.00 -3.16 -8.76
N ALA A 84 5.70 -3.17 -9.08
CA ALA A 84 5.21 -3.56 -10.39
C ALA A 84 5.71 -2.61 -11.50
N LYS A 85 5.78 -1.30 -11.23
CA LYS A 85 6.39 -0.31 -12.15
C LYS A 85 7.89 -0.54 -12.34
N ILE A 86 8.63 -0.84 -11.27
CA ILE A 86 10.06 -1.18 -11.34
C ILE A 86 10.26 -2.43 -12.21
N ASN A 87 9.48 -3.49 -11.96
CA ASN A 87 9.55 -4.73 -12.73
C ASN A 87 9.19 -4.49 -14.21
N PHE A 88 8.21 -3.63 -14.50
CA PHE A 88 7.91 -3.21 -15.86
C PHE A 88 9.11 -2.55 -16.56
N GLN A 89 9.86 -1.68 -15.86
CA GLN A 89 11.05 -1.06 -16.45
C GLN A 89 12.17 -2.06 -16.68
N LYS A 90 12.35 -3.04 -15.79
CA LYS A 90 13.31 -4.13 -15.99
C LYS A 90 12.98 -4.93 -17.27
N MET A 91 11.70 -5.17 -17.54
CA MET A 91 11.22 -5.87 -18.74
C MET A 91 10.88 -4.95 -19.93
N LYS A 92 11.34 -3.69 -19.92
CA LYS A 92 10.98 -2.69 -20.95
C LYS A 92 11.36 -3.13 -22.37
N THR A 93 12.44 -3.90 -22.50
CA THR A 93 12.97 -4.39 -23.78
C THR A 93 11.97 -5.29 -24.50
N ILE A 94 11.24 -6.12 -23.75
CA ILE A 94 10.19 -6.99 -24.29
C ILE A 94 8.87 -6.21 -24.43
N LEU A 95 8.47 -5.49 -23.36
CA LEU A 95 7.15 -4.87 -23.27
C LEU A 95 6.97 -3.65 -24.20
N LYS A 96 8.05 -2.98 -24.61
CA LYS A 96 7.98 -1.82 -25.53
C LYS A 96 8.43 -2.15 -26.96
N ASN A 97 8.80 -3.39 -27.24
CA ASN A 97 9.25 -3.79 -28.58
C ASN A 97 8.08 -3.81 -29.57
N LYS A 98 8.25 -3.16 -30.74
CA LYS A 98 7.25 -3.13 -31.81
C LYS A 98 7.19 -4.44 -32.60
N HIS A 99 8.29 -5.17 -32.72
CA HIS A 99 8.38 -6.43 -33.45
C HIS A 99 7.69 -7.59 -32.70
N ILE A 100 7.41 -7.42 -31.42
CA ILE A 100 6.67 -8.40 -30.62
C ILE A 100 5.18 -8.06 -30.67
N SER A 101 4.35 -9.06 -30.98
CA SER A 101 2.89 -8.91 -31.02
C SER A 101 2.33 -8.36 -29.70
N ILE A 102 1.29 -7.53 -29.79
CA ILE A 102 0.61 -6.96 -28.61
C ILE A 102 0.08 -8.08 -27.70
N LYS A 103 -0.37 -9.20 -28.29
CA LYS A 103 -0.83 -10.39 -27.56
C LYS A 103 0.26 -10.95 -26.65
N MET A 104 1.49 -11.11 -27.15
CA MET A 104 2.60 -11.65 -26.36
C MET A 104 3.04 -10.69 -25.26
N ARG A 105 3.14 -9.39 -25.56
CA ARG A 105 3.47 -8.35 -24.57
C ARG A 105 2.42 -8.27 -23.46
N LYS A 106 1.14 -8.40 -23.81
CA LYS A 106 0.05 -8.48 -22.84
C LYS A 106 0.16 -9.71 -21.95
N ARG A 107 0.46 -10.89 -22.52
CA ARG A 107 0.70 -12.10 -21.72
C ARG A 107 1.87 -11.92 -20.75
N ALA A 108 2.98 -11.35 -21.20
CA ALA A 108 4.11 -11.05 -20.33
C ALA A 108 3.72 -10.10 -19.17
N LEU A 109 2.95 -9.05 -19.45
CA LEU A 109 2.40 -8.17 -18.40
C LEU A 109 1.56 -8.96 -17.38
N GLN A 110 0.64 -9.80 -17.87
CA GLN A 110 -0.26 -10.60 -17.04
C GLN A 110 0.45 -11.67 -16.19
N CYS A 111 1.55 -12.24 -16.70
CA CYS A 111 2.27 -13.32 -16.03
C CYS A 111 3.32 -12.83 -15.03
N TYR A 112 4.00 -11.72 -15.31
CA TYR A 112 5.14 -11.28 -14.50
C TYR A 112 4.86 -10.04 -13.65
N ILE A 113 3.96 -9.16 -14.09
CA ILE A 113 3.75 -7.84 -13.46
C ILE A 113 2.42 -7.77 -12.71
N GLU A 114 1.33 -8.24 -13.31
CA GLU A 114 0.02 -8.26 -12.64
C GLU A 114 0.01 -9.09 -11.34
N PRO A 115 0.73 -10.23 -11.19
CA PRO A 115 0.76 -10.96 -9.93
C PRO A 115 1.44 -10.19 -8.80
N VAL A 116 2.44 -9.35 -9.10
CA VAL A 116 3.09 -8.48 -8.12
C VAL A 116 2.12 -7.42 -7.60
N LEU A 117 1.31 -6.86 -8.50
CA LEU A 117 0.27 -5.89 -8.15
C LEU A 117 -0.86 -6.53 -7.33
N MET A 118 -1.26 -7.76 -7.69
CA MET A 118 -2.37 -8.50 -7.07
C MET A 118 -1.94 -9.44 -5.95
N TYR A 119 -0.68 -9.43 -5.53
CA TYR A 119 -0.24 -10.20 -4.37
C TYR A 119 -1.15 -9.85 -3.19
N GLY A 120 -1.52 -10.80 -2.32
CA GLY A 120 -2.32 -10.57 -1.11
C GLY A 120 -3.68 -9.86 -1.29
N CYS A 121 -4.20 -9.78 -2.52
CA CYS A 121 -5.45 -9.05 -2.80
C CYS A 121 -6.69 -9.72 -2.19
N GLU A 122 -6.57 -10.99 -1.79
CA GLU A 122 -7.60 -11.79 -1.15
C GLU A 122 -8.10 -11.17 0.16
N ALA A 123 -7.22 -10.48 0.89
CA ALA A 123 -7.53 -9.87 2.19
C ALA A 123 -7.91 -8.38 2.09
N TRP A 124 -7.91 -7.80 0.90
CA TRP A 124 -8.16 -6.37 0.72
C TRP A 124 -9.65 -6.00 0.84
N THR A 125 -9.94 -4.85 1.45
CA THR A 125 -11.25 -4.22 1.33
C THR A 125 -11.26 -3.29 0.11
N ILE A 126 -11.97 -3.66 -0.96
CA ILE A 126 -11.99 -2.86 -2.20
C ILE A 126 -12.84 -1.61 -2.00
N SER A 127 -12.18 -0.50 -1.66
CA SER A 127 -12.77 0.83 -1.69
C SER A 127 -12.80 1.38 -3.12
N LYS A 128 -13.61 2.43 -3.36
CA LYS A 128 -13.61 3.12 -4.66
C LYS A 128 -12.26 3.77 -4.97
N GLN A 129 -11.55 4.24 -3.95
CA GLN A 129 -10.20 4.80 -4.08
C GLN A 129 -9.20 3.74 -4.54
N ILE A 130 -9.20 2.56 -3.91
CA ILE A 130 -8.36 1.41 -4.30
C ILE A 130 -8.67 0.98 -5.73
N GLN A 131 -9.96 0.88 -6.08
CA GLN A 131 -10.39 0.55 -7.43
C GLN A 131 -9.85 1.56 -8.46
N ASN A 132 -10.01 2.86 -8.21
CA ASN A 132 -9.53 3.90 -9.11
C ASN A 132 -8.00 3.86 -9.26
N LYS A 133 -7.26 3.56 -8.18
CA LYS A 133 -5.80 3.44 -8.19
C LYS A 133 -5.32 2.23 -9.01
N LEU A 134 -6.02 1.10 -8.89
CA LEU A 134 -5.77 -0.10 -9.69
C LEU A 134 -6.04 0.16 -11.19
N GLU A 135 -7.17 0.79 -11.52
CA GLU A 135 -7.52 1.15 -12.90
C GLU A 135 -6.50 2.14 -13.50
N ALA A 136 -6.08 3.15 -12.74
CA ALA A 136 -5.03 4.09 -13.17
C ALA A 136 -3.68 3.39 -13.40
N THR A 137 -3.33 2.44 -12.53
CA THR A 137 -2.09 1.66 -12.66
C THR A 137 -2.12 0.74 -13.88
N GLU A 138 -3.26 0.08 -14.14
CA GLU A 138 -3.48 -0.70 -15.35
C GLU A 138 -3.34 0.16 -16.62
N MET A 139 -3.95 1.35 -16.64
CA MET A 139 -3.81 2.29 -17.75
C MET A 139 -2.37 2.74 -17.95
N TRP A 140 -1.62 2.97 -16.87
CA TRP A 140 -0.20 3.32 -16.95
C TRP A 140 0.61 2.23 -17.67
N PHE A 141 0.42 0.97 -17.30
CA PHE A 141 1.10 -0.15 -17.97
C PHE A 141 0.73 -0.26 -19.45
N LEU A 142 -0.56 -0.18 -19.78
CA LEU A 142 -1.03 -0.31 -21.17
C LEU A 142 -0.53 0.85 -22.04
N ARG A 143 -0.66 2.10 -21.58
CA ARG A 143 -0.16 3.28 -22.32
C ARG A 143 1.33 3.18 -22.56
N ARG A 144 2.10 2.71 -21.57
CA ARG A 144 3.55 2.59 -21.68
C ARG A 144 3.97 1.43 -22.60
N MET A 145 3.26 0.31 -22.58
CA MET A 145 3.44 -0.83 -23.48
C MET A 145 3.13 -0.46 -24.95
N LEU A 146 2.05 0.30 -25.16
CA LEU A 146 1.64 0.81 -26.48
C LEU A 146 2.44 2.05 -26.93
N ARG A 147 3.32 2.58 -26.08
CA ARG A 147 4.14 3.78 -26.34
C ARG A 147 3.30 5.02 -26.69
N ILE A 148 2.13 5.16 -26.07
CA ILE A 148 1.24 6.32 -26.27
C ILE A 148 1.82 7.51 -25.49
N PRO A 149 2.21 8.61 -26.16
CA PRO A 149 2.66 9.81 -25.47
C PRO A 149 1.48 10.50 -24.78
N TRP A 150 1.78 11.31 -23.76
CA TRP A 150 0.75 12.08 -23.05
C TRP A 150 0.06 13.10 -23.95
N THR A 151 0.78 13.65 -24.95
CA THR A 151 0.27 14.62 -25.94
C THR A 151 -0.84 14.07 -26.81
N ALA A 152 -0.93 12.76 -26.98
CA ALA A 152 -1.94 12.13 -27.83
C ALA A 152 -3.37 12.25 -27.27
N LYS A 153 -3.54 12.62 -25.99
CA LYS A 153 -4.85 12.80 -25.31
C LYS A 153 -5.87 11.67 -25.57
N LYS A 154 -5.40 10.43 -25.78
CA LYS A 154 -6.25 9.26 -26.04
C LYS A 154 -7.10 8.91 -24.81
N THR A 155 -8.38 8.63 -25.02
CA THR A 155 -9.31 8.14 -23.99
C THR A 155 -8.92 6.76 -23.47
N ASN A 156 -9.29 6.43 -22.23
CA ASN A 156 -8.96 5.13 -21.62
C ASN A 156 -9.58 3.95 -22.38
N GLU A 157 -10.77 4.12 -22.94
CA GLU A 157 -11.45 3.10 -23.75
C GLU A 157 -10.70 2.79 -25.05
N ARG A 158 -10.19 3.83 -25.72
CA ARG A 158 -9.38 3.64 -26.94
C ARG A 158 -8.09 2.87 -26.64
N VAL A 159 -7.45 3.15 -25.50
CA VAL A 159 -6.26 2.41 -25.04
C VAL A 159 -6.58 0.93 -24.78
N LEU A 160 -7.71 0.64 -24.16
CA LEU A 160 -8.17 -0.73 -23.89
C LEU A 160 -8.45 -1.50 -25.19
N ASN A 161 -9.12 -0.86 -26.14
CA ASN A 161 -9.40 -1.44 -27.46
C ASN A 161 -8.12 -1.74 -28.24
N GLU A 162 -7.17 -0.80 -28.25
CA GLU A 162 -5.86 -0.98 -28.92
C GLU A 162 -5.01 -2.09 -28.28
N ALA A 163 -5.12 -2.27 -26.96
CA ALA A 163 -4.49 -3.39 -26.25
C ALA A 163 -5.26 -4.73 -26.41
N ASN A 164 -6.43 -4.70 -27.06
CA ASN A 164 -7.41 -5.79 -27.10
C ASN A 164 -7.62 -6.39 -25.69
N LYS A 165 -7.89 -5.54 -24.70
CA LYS A 165 -8.04 -5.91 -23.29
C LYS A 165 -9.33 -5.30 -22.73
N ARG A 166 -10.12 -6.14 -22.05
CA ARG A 166 -11.27 -5.68 -21.25
C ARG A 166 -10.81 -5.38 -19.82
N ARG A 167 -11.53 -4.50 -19.11
CA ARG A 167 -11.27 -4.21 -17.69
C ARG A 167 -11.48 -5.49 -16.87
N SER A 168 -10.39 -6.19 -16.55
CA SER A 168 -10.45 -7.51 -15.91
C SER A 168 -9.84 -7.54 -14.52
N LEU A 169 -8.98 -6.57 -14.17
CA LEU A 169 -8.16 -6.64 -12.96
C LEU A 169 -9.00 -6.72 -11.68
N VAL A 170 -9.96 -5.80 -11.52
CA VAL A 170 -10.89 -5.79 -10.37
C VAL A 170 -11.69 -7.09 -10.29
N ARG A 171 -12.11 -7.62 -11.44
CA ARG A 171 -12.85 -8.89 -11.52
C ARG A 171 -11.99 -10.08 -11.12
N THR A 172 -10.72 -10.11 -11.54
CA THR A 172 -9.76 -11.13 -11.13
C THR A 172 -9.51 -11.07 -9.62
N ILE A 173 -9.36 -9.88 -9.05
CA ILE A 173 -9.23 -9.68 -7.60
C ILE A 173 -10.47 -10.20 -6.88
N ARG A 174 -11.69 -9.82 -7.30
CA ARG A 174 -12.93 -10.30 -6.68
C ARG A 174 -13.08 -11.82 -6.76
N LYS A 175 -12.69 -12.44 -7.87
CA LYS A 175 -12.66 -13.90 -8.01
C LYS A 175 -11.69 -14.54 -7.00
N ARG A 176 -10.48 -13.99 -6.83
CA ARG A 176 -9.50 -14.47 -5.84
C ARG A 176 -10.02 -14.33 -4.41
N GLN A 177 -10.61 -13.17 -4.09
CA GLN A 177 -11.26 -12.92 -2.80
C GLN A 177 -12.37 -13.93 -2.50
N ALA A 178 -13.27 -14.16 -3.46
CA ALA A 178 -14.37 -15.13 -3.29
C ALA A 178 -13.86 -16.57 -3.15
N THR A 179 -12.82 -16.93 -3.91
CA THR A 179 -12.20 -18.27 -3.82
C THR A 179 -11.54 -18.49 -2.46
N PHE A 180 -10.76 -17.49 -2.00
CA PHE A 180 -10.10 -17.52 -0.71
C PHE A 180 -11.10 -17.54 0.46
N LEU A 181 -12.11 -16.67 0.41
CA LEU A 181 -13.18 -16.63 1.40
C LEU A 181 -13.89 -17.99 1.49
N GLY A 182 -14.21 -18.60 0.35
CA GLY A 182 -14.82 -19.92 0.33
C GLY A 182 -13.95 -20.98 1.00
N HIS A 183 -12.63 -20.92 0.79
CA HIS A 183 -11.69 -21.82 1.46
C HIS A 183 -11.66 -21.60 2.98
N VAL A 184 -11.53 -20.34 3.43
CA VAL A 184 -11.50 -19.97 4.85
C VAL A 184 -12.77 -20.39 5.57
N MET A 185 -13.93 -20.11 4.98
CA MET A 185 -15.22 -20.39 5.60
C MET A 185 -15.49 -21.90 5.74
N ARG A 186 -15.07 -22.71 4.76
CA ARG A 186 -15.23 -24.18 4.83
C ARG A 186 -14.26 -24.86 5.78
N ARG A 187 -13.11 -24.23 6.08
CA ARG A 187 -12.12 -24.78 7.03
C ARG A 187 -12.57 -24.66 8.49
N GLY A 188 -13.47 -23.72 8.81
CA GLY A 188 -14.12 -23.62 10.11
C GLY A 188 -13.22 -23.23 11.29
N LYS A 189 -12.03 -22.67 11.05
CA LYS A 189 -11.08 -22.24 12.11
C LYS A 189 -11.37 -20.82 12.61
N LEU A 190 -10.51 -20.30 13.51
CA LEU A 190 -10.56 -18.92 14.03
C LEU A 190 -10.76 -17.86 12.93
N GLU A 191 -10.18 -18.05 11.74
CA GLU A 191 -10.32 -17.18 10.58
C GLU A 191 -11.79 -16.98 10.14
N HIS A 192 -12.60 -18.05 10.24
CA HIS A 192 -14.05 -18.00 9.99
C HIS A 192 -14.75 -17.13 11.03
N LEU A 193 -14.39 -17.26 12.31
CA LEU A 193 -14.93 -16.44 13.41
C LEU A 193 -14.55 -14.97 13.30
N VAL A 194 -13.32 -14.65 12.88
CA VAL A 194 -12.92 -13.25 12.64
C VAL A 194 -13.73 -12.61 11.52
N THR A 195 -14.12 -13.40 10.51
CA THR A 195 -14.83 -12.90 9.33
C THR A 195 -16.34 -12.81 9.53
N THR A 196 -16.95 -13.80 10.18
CA THR A 196 -18.41 -13.88 10.44
C THR A 196 -18.81 -13.37 11.81
N GLY A 197 -17.85 -13.26 12.74
CA GLY A 197 -18.08 -12.93 14.14
C GLY A 197 -18.86 -11.64 14.31
N LYS A 198 -20.01 -11.75 14.96
CA LYS A 198 -20.76 -10.60 15.45
C LYS A 198 -20.18 -10.24 16.80
N LEU A 199 -19.44 -9.13 16.86
CA LEU A 199 -19.05 -8.55 18.14
C LEU A 199 -20.29 -7.95 18.81
N ALA A 200 -20.44 -8.16 20.12
CA ALA A 200 -21.51 -7.54 20.90
C ALA A 200 -21.38 -6.02 20.84
N GLY A 201 -22.47 -5.33 20.51
CA GLY A 201 -22.52 -3.88 20.38
C GLY A 201 -23.11 -3.38 19.07
N LYS A 202 -23.60 -2.14 19.08
CA LYS A 202 -24.11 -1.46 17.89
C LYS A 202 -22.96 -0.70 17.23
N ARG A 203 -22.81 -0.84 15.92
CA ARG A 203 -21.87 0.00 15.16
C ARG A 203 -22.34 1.44 15.14
N SER A 204 -21.39 2.38 15.10
CA SER A 204 -21.72 3.79 14.92
C SER A 204 -22.56 4.00 13.66
N ARG A 205 -23.58 4.87 13.74
CA ARG A 205 -24.53 5.16 12.65
C ARG A 205 -23.92 5.97 11.49
N ARG A 206 -22.73 6.55 11.68
CA ARG A 206 -22.06 7.39 10.68
C ARG A 206 -21.45 6.52 9.55
N ARG A 207 -20.38 6.99 8.93
CA ARG A 207 -19.69 6.34 7.82
C ARG A 207 -18.99 5.06 8.28
N GLN A 208 -19.73 3.96 8.26
CA GLN A 208 -19.21 2.65 8.62
C GLN A 208 -18.10 2.21 7.64
N ARG A 209 -17.05 1.58 8.17
CA ARG A 209 -16.01 0.95 7.35
C ARG A 209 -16.60 -0.23 6.59
N LYS A 210 -16.32 -0.32 5.29
CA LYS A 210 -16.76 -1.42 4.43
C LYS A 210 -16.08 -2.73 4.83
N LYS A 211 -16.85 -3.81 4.87
CA LYS A 211 -16.32 -5.18 5.00
C LYS A 211 -16.05 -5.78 3.62
N ILE A 212 -15.24 -6.84 3.61
CA ILE A 212 -15.06 -7.69 2.42
C ILE A 212 -16.41 -8.29 1.99
N MET A 213 -17.23 -8.76 2.94
CA MET A 213 -18.57 -9.31 2.66
C MET A 213 -19.49 -8.30 1.95
N ASP A 214 -19.46 -7.02 2.31
CA ASP A 214 -20.30 -5.99 1.70
C ASP A 214 -19.91 -5.77 0.22
N GLY A 215 -18.60 -5.81 -0.07
CA GLY A 215 -18.05 -5.71 -1.41
C GLY A 215 -18.31 -6.95 -2.28
N LEU A 216 -18.37 -8.14 -1.67
CA LEU A 216 -18.69 -9.38 -2.38
C LEU A 216 -20.19 -9.53 -2.62
N ALA A 217 -21.03 -9.16 -1.66
CA ALA A 217 -22.49 -9.15 -1.83
C ALA A 217 -22.88 -8.24 -2.99
N THR A 218 -22.35 -7.02 -3.04
CA THR A 218 -22.57 -6.10 -4.17
C THR A 218 -22.09 -6.64 -5.53
N TRP A 219 -21.18 -7.62 -5.56
CA TRP A 219 -20.71 -8.23 -6.81
C TRP A 219 -21.48 -9.49 -7.22
N LEU A 220 -21.83 -10.35 -6.27
CA LEU A 220 -22.53 -11.61 -6.51
C LEU A 220 -24.02 -11.41 -6.77
N GLY A 221 -24.59 -10.27 -6.36
CA GLY A 221 -25.98 -9.88 -6.57
C GLY A 221 -26.68 -9.47 -5.27
N PRO A 222 -27.87 -8.85 -5.34
CA PRO A 222 -28.65 -8.46 -4.16
C PRO A 222 -29.19 -9.69 -3.44
N GLY A 223 -28.38 -10.29 -2.57
CA GLY A 223 -28.77 -11.34 -1.64
C GLY A 223 -28.40 -10.97 -0.21
N LYS A 224 -29.08 -11.54 0.78
CA LYS A 224 -28.67 -11.32 2.17
C LYS A 224 -27.31 -11.99 2.40
N VAL A 225 -26.51 -11.43 3.30
CA VAL A 225 -25.21 -12.02 3.68
C VAL A 225 -25.36 -13.46 4.19
N SER A 226 -26.51 -13.81 4.78
CA SER A 226 -26.85 -15.18 5.18
C SER A 226 -26.85 -16.16 4.01
N ASP A 227 -27.41 -15.75 2.89
CA ASP A 227 -27.64 -16.62 1.73
C ASP A 227 -26.30 -16.89 1.05
N ILE A 228 -25.42 -15.89 1.02
CA ILE A 228 -24.03 -16.01 0.59
C ILE A 228 -23.27 -16.98 1.52
N LEU A 229 -23.46 -16.88 2.84
CA LEU A 229 -22.79 -17.79 3.78
C LEU A 229 -23.28 -19.24 3.65
N ALA A 230 -24.57 -19.45 3.38
CA ALA A 230 -25.12 -20.76 3.08
C ALA A 230 -24.52 -21.32 1.78
N ALA A 231 -24.49 -20.49 0.73
CA ALA A 231 -23.91 -20.84 -0.56
C ALA A 231 -22.42 -21.18 -0.49
N ILE A 232 -21.65 -20.51 0.37
CA ILE A 232 -20.22 -20.79 0.54
C ILE A 232 -19.96 -22.20 1.09
N LYS A 233 -20.88 -22.77 1.88
CA LYS A 233 -20.73 -24.12 2.42
C LYS A 233 -20.79 -25.17 1.30
N ASP A 234 -21.67 -24.98 0.33
CA ASP A 234 -21.76 -25.81 -0.86
C ASP A 234 -20.67 -25.42 -1.87
N ARG A 235 -19.79 -26.38 -2.20
CA ARG A 235 -18.65 -26.11 -3.08
C ARG A 235 -19.07 -25.83 -4.51
N ASP A 236 -20.08 -26.52 -5.01
CA ASP A 236 -20.47 -26.47 -6.42
C ASP A 236 -21.37 -25.27 -6.67
N LEU A 237 -22.34 -25.02 -5.77
CA LEU A 237 -23.15 -23.81 -5.80
C LEU A 237 -22.26 -22.55 -5.68
N TRP A 238 -21.24 -22.56 -4.81
CA TRP A 238 -20.30 -21.44 -4.71
C TRP A 238 -19.48 -21.21 -5.98
N ARG A 239 -19.03 -22.29 -6.63
CA ARG A 239 -18.27 -22.22 -7.89
C ARG A 239 -19.14 -21.63 -9.00
N ASP A 240 -20.39 -22.05 -9.09
CA ASP A 240 -21.33 -21.59 -10.10
C ASP A 240 -21.69 -20.12 -9.91
N MET A 241 -21.94 -19.70 -8.66
CA MET A 241 -22.14 -18.29 -8.34
C MET A 241 -20.96 -17.41 -8.75
N ILE A 242 -19.73 -17.82 -8.44
CA ILE A 242 -18.51 -17.09 -8.85
C ILE A 242 -18.41 -17.06 -10.38
N ALA A 243 -18.67 -18.18 -11.05
CA ALA A 243 -18.60 -18.27 -12.51
C ALA A 243 -19.62 -17.35 -13.19
N ASN A 244 -20.85 -17.30 -12.68
CA ASN A 244 -21.93 -16.45 -13.17
C ASN A 244 -21.62 -14.97 -12.95
N ALA A 245 -21.19 -14.57 -11.75
CA ALA A 245 -20.78 -13.20 -11.45
C ALA A 245 -19.55 -12.74 -12.26
N TYR A 246 -18.68 -13.69 -12.65
CA TYR A 246 -17.56 -13.41 -13.55
C TYR A 246 -18.01 -13.16 -15.00
N LYS A 247 -19.05 -13.87 -15.46
CA LYS A 247 -19.61 -13.77 -16.83
C LYS A 247 -20.50 -12.54 -17.03
N GLN A 248 -21.30 -12.13 -16.04
CA GLN A 248 -22.28 -11.03 -16.16
C GLN A 248 -21.68 -9.61 -16.34
N GLY A 249 -20.38 -9.43 -16.17
CA GLY A 249 -19.70 -8.15 -16.41
C GLY A 249 -19.22 -7.98 -17.86
N THR A 250 -20.13 -8.05 -18.82
CA THR A 250 -19.89 -7.74 -20.25
C THR A 250 -20.24 -6.31 -20.59
#